data_AF-V4TX75-F1
#
_entry.id   AF-V4TX75-F1
#
_cell.length_a   1.000
_cell.length_b   1.000
_cell.length_c   1.000
_cell.angle_alpha   90.00
_cell.angle_beta   90.00
_cell.angle_gamma   90.00
#
_symmetry.space_group_name_H-M   'P 1'
#
loop_
_entity.id
_entity.type
_entity.pdbx_description
1 polymer ?
#
loop_
_entity_poly.entity_id
_entity_poly.type
_entity_poly.pdbx_seq_one_letter_code
_entity_poly.pdbx_strand_id
1 'polypeptide(L)'
;MADPPNFPSSMASTSCLSSSFTAKCKYDVFLSSGGEDTRTGIRSHLAAALRRKQIELFIDDEKEVEKGNEISPAVSDAIETSLILIIIFSEDYASSKWCLDELVKILDCLEKNNGQIVVPVFYRVDPFDVLEQKGSFAEAFVRHERNFPDK
;
A
#
# COMPACT_ATOMS: atom_id res chain seq x y z
N MET A 1 -4.58 -53.99 10.90
CA MET A 1 -3.82 -52.73 11.03
C MET A 1 -3.26 -52.42 9.66
N ALA A 2 -3.79 -51.39 9.00
CA ALA A 2 -3.28 -50.94 7.70
C ALA A 2 -2.48 -49.66 7.94
N ASP A 3 -1.29 -49.57 7.36
CA ASP A 3 -0.44 -48.38 7.42
C ASP A 3 -1.10 -47.20 6.70
N PRO A 4 -0.94 -45.95 7.18
CA PRO A 4 -1.51 -44.79 6.53
C PRO A 4 -0.76 -44.48 5.21
N PRO A 5 -1.45 -43.90 4.21
CA PRO A 5 -0.83 -43.54 2.94
C PRO A 5 0.21 -42.43 3.12
N ASN A 6 1.40 -42.67 2.58
CA ASN A 6 2.49 -41.70 2.52
C ASN A 6 2.15 -40.64 1.45
N PHE A 7 1.82 -39.42 1.87
CA PHE A 7 1.60 -38.31 0.95
C PHE A 7 2.95 -37.69 0.57
N PRO A 8 3.27 -37.51 -0.72
CA PRO A 8 4.48 -36.81 -1.11
C PRO A 8 4.37 -35.34 -0.69
N SER A 9 5.31 -34.88 0.12
CA SER A 9 5.53 -33.45 0.39
C SER A 9 5.92 -32.76 -0.91
N SER A 10 4.92 -32.31 -1.67
CA SER A 10 5.13 -31.37 -2.77
C SER A 10 5.59 -30.06 -2.15
N MET A 11 6.88 -29.78 -2.27
CA MET A 11 7.45 -28.49 -1.95
C MET A 11 6.84 -27.51 -2.95
N ALA A 12 5.82 -26.78 -2.52
CA ALA A 12 5.27 -25.68 -3.30
C ALA A 12 6.43 -24.72 -3.57
N SER A 13 6.80 -24.59 -4.84
CA SER A 13 7.78 -23.62 -5.29
C SER A 13 7.29 -22.25 -4.83
N THR A 14 7.90 -21.71 -3.78
CA THR A 14 7.80 -20.29 -3.46
C THR A 14 8.25 -19.58 -4.72
N SER A 15 7.34 -18.85 -5.37
CA SER A 15 7.68 -18.01 -6.52
C SER A 15 8.71 -16.99 -6.03
N CYS A 16 9.98 -17.31 -6.21
CA CYS A 16 11.08 -16.44 -5.88
C CYS A 16 10.99 -15.25 -6.84
N LEU A 17 10.75 -14.08 -6.26
CA LEU A 17 10.98 -12.79 -6.90
C LEU A 17 12.28 -12.87 -7.69
N SER A 18 12.30 -12.33 -8.91
CA SER A 18 13.50 -12.35 -9.75
C SER A 18 14.70 -11.89 -8.94
N SER A 19 15.83 -12.61 -9.03
CA SER A 19 17.06 -12.30 -8.27
C SER A 19 17.57 -10.87 -8.51
N SER A 20 17.21 -10.27 -9.64
CA SER A 20 17.48 -8.87 -9.98
C SER A 20 16.63 -7.87 -9.17
N PHE A 21 15.41 -8.25 -8.78
CA PHE A 21 14.51 -7.40 -8.00
C PHE A 21 14.91 -7.39 -6.51
N THR A 22 15.26 -8.56 -5.95
CA THR A 22 15.76 -8.65 -4.56
C THR A 22 17.06 -7.87 -4.37
N ALA A 23 17.89 -7.73 -5.40
CA ALA A 23 19.13 -6.96 -5.36
C ALA A 23 18.92 -5.43 -5.33
N LYS A 24 17.72 -4.94 -5.67
CA LYS A 24 17.36 -3.51 -5.68
C LYS A 24 16.47 -3.11 -4.51
N CYS A 25 16.04 -4.06 -3.69
CA CYS A 25 15.07 -3.81 -2.65
C CYS A 25 15.72 -3.24 -1.40
N LYS A 26 15.21 -2.09 -0.96
CA LYS A 26 15.68 -1.34 0.20
C LYS A 26 14.77 -1.55 1.40
N TYR A 27 13.49 -1.77 1.16
CA TYR A 27 12.48 -2.01 2.18
C TYR A 27 11.72 -3.31 1.85
N ASP A 28 11.32 -4.05 2.88
CA ASP A 28 10.42 -5.19 2.70
C ASP A 28 8.99 -4.70 2.41
N VAL A 29 8.57 -3.63 3.08
CA VAL A 29 7.21 -3.11 3.01
C VAL A 29 7.22 -1.60 2.86
N PHE A 30 6.44 -1.09 1.91
CA PHE A 30 5.92 0.27 1.88
C PHE A 30 4.51 0.27 2.45
N LEU A 31 4.21 1.18 3.37
CA LEU A 31 2.88 1.32 3.95
C LEU A 31 2.26 2.67 3.57
N SER A 32 1.38 2.65 2.57
CA SER A 32 0.50 3.78 2.25
C SER A 32 -0.70 3.76 3.19
N SER A 33 -0.93 4.88 3.84
CA SER A 33 -2.12 5.09 4.65
C SER A 33 -2.37 6.58 4.77
N GLY A 34 -3.58 6.97 4.41
CA GLY A 34 -4.04 8.34 4.50
C GLY A 34 -4.85 8.61 5.74
N GLY A 35 -4.89 9.88 6.09
CA GLY A 35 -5.93 10.40 6.95
C GLY A 35 -5.68 10.22 8.45
N GLU A 36 -6.41 11.02 9.22
CA GLU A 36 -6.26 11.09 10.67
C GLU A 36 -6.73 9.80 11.34
N ASP A 37 -7.68 9.09 10.72
CA ASP A 37 -8.34 7.90 11.26
C ASP A 37 -7.42 6.67 11.32
N THR A 38 -6.36 6.64 10.53
CA THR A 38 -5.40 5.51 10.52
C THR A 38 -4.21 5.74 11.44
N ARG A 39 -3.82 7.00 11.72
CA ARG A 39 -2.55 7.35 12.38
C ARG A 39 -2.41 6.84 13.82
N THR A 40 -3.52 6.73 14.56
CA THR A 40 -3.53 6.16 15.93
C THR A 40 -4.13 4.76 16.02
N GLY A 41 -4.72 4.26 14.93
CA GLY A 41 -5.45 3.00 14.87
C GLY A 41 -4.66 1.85 14.24
N ILE A 42 -5.16 1.30 13.14
CA ILE A 42 -4.62 0.10 12.50
C ILE A 42 -3.17 0.27 12.01
N ARG A 43 -2.80 1.45 11.51
CA ARG A 43 -1.45 1.74 10.98
C ARG A 43 -0.38 1.55 12.05
N SER A 44 -0.59 2.10 13.24
CA SER A 44 0.39 2.03 14.34
C SER A 44 0.59 0.59 14.83
N HIS A 45 -0.49 -0.18 14.95
CA HIS A 45 -0.44 -1.59 15.33
C HIS A 45 0.23 -2.46 14.26
N LEU A 46 -0.10 -2.25 12.99
CA LEU A 46 0.51 -2.96 11.87
C LEU A 46 2.01 -2.67 11.82
N ALA A 47 2.39 -1.39 11.87
CA ALA A 47 3.78 -0.97 11.88
C ALA A 47 4.56 -1.58 13.06
N ALA A 48 3.97 -1.58 14.27
CA ALA A 48 4.58 -2.20 15.43
C ALA A 48 4.73 -3.72 15.28
N ALA A 49 3.72 -4.40 14.72
CA ALA A 49 3.78 -5.84 14.49
C ALA A 49 4.85 -6.23 13.46
N LEU A 50 4.95 -5.49 12.35
CA LEU A 50 5.97 -5.71 11.32
C LEU A 50 7.38 -5.47 11.88
N ARG A 51 7.59 -4.38 12.61
CA ARG A 51 8.88 -4.09 13.27
C ARG A 51 9.28 -5.16 14.29
N ARG A 52 8.34 -5.70 15.06
CA ARG A 52 8.60 -6.83 15.99
C ARG A 52 9.05 -8.10 15.26
N LYS A 53 8.75 -8.22 13.96
CA LYS A 53 9.19 -9.31 13.09
C LYS A 53 10.47 -8.97 12.31
N GLN A 54 11.11 -7.83 12.61
CA GLN A 54 12.33 -7.36 11.92
C GLN A 54 12.12 -7.14 10.42
N ILE A 55 10.89 -6.76 10.03
CA ILE A 55 10.55 -6.39 8.66
C ILE A 55 10.89 -4.91 8.47
N GLU A 56 11.71 -4.61 7.46
CA GLU A 56 12.15 -3.26 7.13
C GLU A 56 11.00 -2.50 6.45
N LEU A 57 10.53 -1.44 7.09
CA LEU A 57 9.26 -0.79 6.79
C LEU A 57 9.47 0.69 6.52
N PHE A 58 9.13 1.12 5.30
CA PHE A 58 8.92 2.53 5.00
C PHE A 58 7.47 2.91 5.33
N ILE A 59 7.30 3.95 6.15
CA ILE A 59 6.00 4.52 6.45
C ILE A 59 6.01 5.96 5.99
N ASP A 60 5.15 6.31 5.06
CA ASP A 60 4.96 7.70 4.68
C ASP A 60 4.12 8.43 5.75
N ASP A 61 4.69 9.43 6.42
CA ASP A 61 3.97 10.26 7.38
C ASP A 61 3.57 11.57 6.70
N GLU A 62 2.28 11.72 6.42
CA GLU A 62 1.68 12.94 5.81
C GLU A 62 2.14 14.23 6.51
N LYS A 63 2.54 14.17 7.80
CA LYS A 63 3.06 15.33 8.55
C LYS A 63 4.40 15.86 8.06
N GLU A 64 5.23 15.05 7.41
CA GLU A 64 6.51 15.52 6.86
C GLU A 64 6.36 16.16 5.47
N VAL A 65 5.13 16.19 4.94
CA VAL A 65 4.76 16.61 3.59
C VAL A 65 4.16 18.03 3.57
N GLU A 66 4.49 18.89 4.54
CA GLU A 66 4.07 20.30 4.51
C GLU A 66 4.78 21.16 3.43
N LYS A 67 5.53 20.55 2.48
CA LYS A 67 6.42 21.29 1.56
C LYS A 67 6.15 21.16 0.06
N GLY A 68 5.14 20.42 -0.39
CA GLY A 68 4.80 20.42 -1.81
C GLY A 68 3.71 19.42 -2.18
N ASN A 69 2.83 19.81 -3.10
CA ASN A 69 1.74 18.99 -3.63
C ASN A 69 2.23 17.83 -4.54
N GLU A 70 3.47 17.38 -4.40
CA GLU A 70 4.12 16.39 -5.26
C GLU A 70 4.83 15.33 -4.40
N ILE A 71 4.67 14.06 -4.77
CA ILE A 71 5.32 12.92 -4.12
C ILE A 71 6.81 13.19 -4.01
N SER A 72 7.35 13.11 -2.79
CA SER A 72 8.77 13.37 -2.58
C SER A 72 9.61 12.31 -3.30
N PRO A 73 10.83 12.64 -3.77
CA PRO A 73 11.74 11.65 -4.34
C PRO A 73 12.00 10.46 -3.41
N ALA A 74 11.98 10.68 -2.09
CA ALA A 74 12.15 9.63 -1.09
C ALA A 74 10.97 8.65 -1.05
N VAL A 75 9.73 9.15 -1.17
CA VAL A 75 8.52 8.31 -1.24
C VAL A 75 8.47 7.56 -2.56
N SER A 76 8.79 8.21 -3.68
CA SER A 76 8.89 7.54 -4.98
C SER A 76 9.95 6.43 -4.98
N ASP A 77 11.14 6.69 -4.41
CA ASP A 77 12.20 5.69 -4.25
C ASP A 77 11.73 4.53 -3.37
N ALA A 78 11.08 4.82 -2.24
CA ALA A 78 10.56 3.79 -1.34
C ALA A 78 9.48 2.92 -2.03
N ILE A 79 8.57 3.51 -2.80
CA ILE A 79 7.59 2.76 -3.59
C ILE A 79 8.31 1.87 -4.59
N GLU A 80 9.29 2.36 -5.35
CA GLU A 80 9.98 1.56 -6.36
C GLU A 80 10.89 0.46 -5.79
N THR A 81 11.39 0.65 -4.56
CA THR A 81 12.38 -0.24 -3.92
C THR A 81 11.78 -1.06 -2.78
N SER A 82 10.46 -1.21 -2.71
CA SER A 82 9.77 -2.07 -1.73
C SER A 82 9.24 -3.36 -2.36
N LEU A 83 9.34 -4.49 -1.64
CA LEU A 83 8.80 -5.78 -2.11
C LEU A 83 7.27 -5.81 -2.06
N ILE A 84 6.71 -5.33 -0.96
CA ILE A 84 5.28 -5.35 -0.66
C ILE A 84 4.79 -3.92 -0.48
N LEU A 85 3.71 -3.58 -1.17
CA LEU A 85 3.03 -2.29 -1.06
C LEU A 85 1.70 -2.54 -0.34
N ILE A 86 1.60 -2.16 0.93
CA ILE A 86 0.34 -2.24 1.69
C ILE A 86 -0.38 -0.90 1.56
N ILE A 87 -1.64 -0.94 1.12
CA ILE A 87 -2.50 0.23 0.99
C ILE A 87 -3.64 0.09 1.97
N ILE A 88 -3.74 0.97 2.96
CA ILE A 88 -4.86 0.97 3.91
C ILE A 88 -5.92 1.96 3.42
N PHE A 89 -6.96 1.46 2.79
CA PHE A 89 -8.15 2.23 2.44
C PHE A 89 -9.00 2.45 3.70
N SER A 90 -9.15 3.71 4.10
CA SER A 90 -10.03 4.21 5.16
C SER A 90 -11.11 5.12 4.57
N GLU A 91 -12.11 5.49 5.39
CA GLU A 91 -13.20 6.40 4.96
C GLU A 91 -12.65 7.74 4.42
N ASP A 92 -11.55 8.24 4.97
CA ASP A 92 -10.92 9.51 4.62
C ASP A 92 -9.78 9.40 3.61
N TYR A 93 -9.42 8.19 3.16
CA TYR A 93 -8.28 7.98 2.25
C TYR A 93 -8.35 8.87 1.00
N ALA A 94 -9.49 8.84 0.30
CA ALA A 94 -9.67 9.63 -0.91
C ALA A 94 -9.78 11.15 -0.66
N SER A 95 -9.99 11.59 0.59
CA SER A 95 -10.01 13.03 0.90
C SER A 95 -8.61 13.65 0.86
N SER A 96 -7.56 12.83 1.04
CA SER A 96 -6.17 13.26 0.93
C SER A 96 -5.69 13.16 -0.52
N LYS A 97 -5.41 14.31 -1.16
CA LYS A 97 -4.83 14.33 -2.52
C LYS A 97 -3.52 13.54 -2.54
N TRP A 98 -2.72 13.68 -1.49
CA TRP A 98 -1.46 12.98 -1.34
C TRP A 98 -1.62 11.46 -1.45
N CYS A 99 -2.61 10.88 -0.76
CA CYS A 99 -2.87 9.44 -0.82
C CYS A 99 -3.35 8.96 -2.19
N LEU A 100 -4.04 9.82 -2.94
CA LEU A 100 -4.40 9.54 -4.32
C LEU A 100 -3.17 9.59 -5.24
N ASP A 101 -2.27 10.56 -5.05
CA ASP A 101 -1.02 10.66 -5.80
C ASP A 101 -0.12 9.43 -5.51
N GLU A 102 0.02 9.02 -4.24
CA GLU A 102 0.71 7.77 -3.85
C GLU A 102 0.10 6.55 -4.54
N LEU A 103 -1.24 6.45 -4.55
CA LEU A 103 -1.95 5.34 -5.19
C LEU A 103 -1.65 5.28 -6.69
N VAL A 104 -1.66 6.42 -7.38
CA VAL A 104 -1.30 6.51 -8.81
C VAL A 104 0.14 6.03 -9.02
N LYS A 105 1.09 6.48 -8.19
CA LYS A 105 2.50 6.05 -8.29
C LYS A 105 2.67 4.55 -8.06
N ILE A 106 1.93 3.98 -7.11
CA ILE A 106 1.93 2.53 -6.86
C ILE A 106 1.44 1.79 -8.11
N LEU A 107 0.31 2.22 -8.70
CA LEU A 107 -0.23 1.61 -9.92
C LEU A 107 0.75 1.71 -11.10
N ASP A 108 1.39 2.86 -11.31
CA ASP A 108 2.43 3.04 -12.33
C ASP A 108 3.61 2.07 -12.16
N CYS A 109 4.01 1.79 -10.91
CA CYS A 109 5.07 0.83 -10.61
C CYS A 109 4.65 -0.62 -10.90
N LEU A 110 3.38 -0.96 -10.69
CA LEU A 110 2.84 -2.27 -11.02
C LEU A 110 2.74 -2.51 -12.52
N GLU A 111 2.31 -1.50 -13.28
CA GLU A 111 2.24 -1.59 -14.75
C GLU A 111 3.62 -1.83 -15.38
N LYS A 112 4.68 -1.31 -14.76
CA LYS A 112 6.08 -1.53 -15.18
C LYS A 112 6.60 -2.94 -14.84
N ASN A 113 5.75 -3.78 -14.24
CA ASN A 113 5.97 -5.19 -13.95
C ASN A 113 7.24 -5.45 -13.10
N ASN A 114 7.42 -4.62 -12.06
CA ASN A 114 8.58 -4.68 -11.17
C ASN A 114 8.61 -5.92 -10.25
N GLY A 115 7.58 -6.77 -10.26
CA GLY A 115 7.48 -7.95 -9.38
C GLY A 115 7.02 -7.63 -7.96
N GLN A 116 6.52 -6.41 -7.73
CA GLN A 116 5.97 -5.98 -6.44
C GLN A 116 4.63 -6.63 -6.14
N ILE A 117 4.35 -6.87 -4.87
CA ILE A 117 3.06 -7.39 -4.39
C ILE A 117 2.28 -6.25 -3.76
N VAL A 118 1.03 -6.04 -4.19
CA VAL A 118 0.12 -5.06 -3.53
C VAL A 118 -0.88 -5.78 -2.65
N VAL A 119 -1.02 -5.29 -1.42
CA VAL A 119 -1.98 -5.78 -0.44
C VAL A 119 -2.93 -4.65 -0.05
N PRO A 120 -4.15 -4.61 -0.63
CA PRO A 120 -5.17 -3.67 -0.18
C PRO A 120 -5.77 -4.13 1.15
N VAL A 121 -5.85 -3.21 2.11
CA VAL A 121 -6.47 -3.39 3.42
C VAL A 121 -7.65 -2.42 3.52
N PHE A 122 -8.85 -2.97 3.66
CA PHE A 122 -10.08 -2.18 3.77
C PHE A 122 -10.42 -1.97 5.24
N TYR A 123 -10.09 -0.79 5.77
CA TYR A 123 -10.31 -0.44 7.16
C TYR A 123 -11.58 0.40 7.32
N ARG A 124 -12.62 -0.24 7.89
CA ARG A 124 -13.93 0.39 8.16
C ARG A 124 -14.62 0.95 6.90
N VAL A 125 -14.28 0.42 5.73
CA VAL A 125 -14.89 0.74 4.44
C VAL A 125 -15.36 -0.52 3.74
N ASP A 126 -16.40 -0.40 2.93
CA ASP A 126 -16.78 -1.47 2.01
C ASP A 126 -15.78 -1.49 0.83
N PRO A 127 -15.15 -2.64 0.51
CA PRO A 127 -14.31 -2.77 -0.68
C PRO A 127 -15.02 -2.33 -1.98
N PHE A 128 -16.33 -2.50 -2.05
CA PHE A 128 -17.15 -2.08 -3.18
C PHE A 128 -17.24 -0.56 -3.31
N ASP A 129 -17.28 0.16 -2.19
CA ASP A 129 -17.26 1.62 -2.20
C ASP A 129 -15.91 2.17 -2.70
N VAL A 130 -14.81 1.49 -2.39
CA VAL A 130 -13.49 1.82 -2.95
C VAL A 130 -13.46 1.53 -4.45
N LEU A 131 -13.96 0.35 -4.85
CA LEU A 131 -13.93 -0.13 -6.24
C LEU A 131 -14.81 0.69 -7.18
N GLU A 132 -16.01 1.08 -6.74
CA GLU A 132 -16.97 1.85 -7.54
C GLU A 132 -16.99 3.35 -7.20
N GLN A 133 -16.05 3.80 -6.36
CA GLN A 133 -15.93 5.19 -5.91
C GLN A 133 -17.26 5.72 -5.33
N LYS A 134 -17.85 4.98 -4.39
CA LYS A 134 -19.11 5.29 -3.70
C LYS A 134 -18.85 5.73 -2.25
N GLY A 135 -19.93 6.07 -1.53
CA GLY A 135 -19.84 6.49 -0.13
C GLY A 135 -18.91 7.70 0.06
N SER A 136 -18.02 7.60 1.04
CA SER A 136 -17.06 8.68 1.34
C SER A 136 -16.08 8.97 0.19
N PHE A 137 -15.80 7.99 -0.67
CA PHE A 137 -14.93 8.17 -1.84
C PHE A 137 -15.60 9.08 -2.86
N ALA A 138 -16.88 8.89 -3.17
CA ALA A 138 -17.64 9.76 -4.06
C ALA A 138 -17.60 11.23 -3.60
N GLU A 139 -17.86 11.45 -2.31
CA GLU A 139 -17.84 12.79 -1.72
C GLU A 139 -16.46 13.45 -1.81
N ALA A 140 -15.40 12.66 -1.63
CA ALA A 140 -14.03 13.13 -1.76
C ALA A 140 -13.68 13.54 -3.19
N PHE A 141 -14.06 12.74 -4.20
CA PHE A 141 -13.84 13.08 -5.61
C PHE A 141 -14.57 14.37 -6.01
N VAL A 142 -15.84 14.52 -5.63
CA VAL A 142 -16.59 15.76 -5.87
C VAL A 142 -15.91 16.98 -5.23
N ARG A 143 -15.29 16.81 -4.06
CA ARG A 143 -14.53 17.88 -3.39
C ARG A 143 -13.26 18.22 -4.17
N HIS A 144 -12.54 17.23 -4.69
CA HIS A 144 -11.34 17.45 -5.50
C HIS A 144 -11.66 18.15 -6.81
N GLU A 145 -12.73 17.76 -7.52
CA GLU A 145 -13.17 18.43 -8.76
C GLU A 145 -13.44 19.94 -8.57
N ARG A 146 -14.00 20.32 -7.42
CA ARG A 146 -14.24 21.74 -7.11
C ARG A 146 -12.95 22.52 -6.86
N ASN A 147 -11.97 21.87 -6.25
CA ASN A 147 -10.69 22.49 -5.88
C ASN A 147 -9.67 22.46 -7.03
N PHE A 148 -9.83 21.52 -7.97
CA PHE A 148 -9.00 21.31 -9.14
C PHE A 148 -9.89 21.17 -10.38
N PRO A 149 -10.61 22.24 -10.80
CA PRO A 149 -11.40 22.18 -12.02
C PRO A 149 -10.48 21.85 -13.20
N ASP A 150 -10.95 20.98 -14.09
CA ASP A 150 -10.22 20.55 -15.29
C ASP A 150 -9.60 21.75 -16.01
N LYS A 151 -8.30 21.66 -16.27
CA LYS A 151 -7.51 22.72 -16.91
C LYS A 151 -7.54 22.61 -18.42
#